data_AF-A0A1E5NGB8-F1
#
_entry.id   AF-A0A1E5NGB8-F1
#
_cell.length_a   1.000
_cell.length_b   1.000
_cell.length_c   1.000
_cell.angle_alpha   90.00
_cell.angle_beta   90.00
_cell.angle_gamma   90.00
#
_symmetry.space_group_name_H-M   'P 1'
#
loop_
_entity.id
_entity.type
_entity.pdbx_description
1 polymer ?
#
loop_
_entity_poly.entity_id
_entity_poly.type
_entity_poly.pdbx_seq_one_letter_code
_entity_poly.pdbx_strand_id
1 'polypeptide(L)'
;MLKLYSIFILLFIISSCASNVKVSDSKYNNVWIKSVKGKSVLAPNGYLYTFKENGNVEYKINGIKRGTGIFLYAESSTNAYYYEKMPLNYVAYDVRDSIPNSNVNMLVGFILNNGILEMTSGYTKEYKKRLSDWKKNNLTIYNTLREGKDMSEYPIPLIEEVDNFNTIEFGTLR
;
A
#
# COMPACT_ATOMS: atom_id res chain seq x y z
N MET A 1 40.25 -20.24 -21.30
CA MET A 1 39.06 -20.74 -20.60
C MET A 1 38.51 -19.81 -19.50
N LEU A 2 39.26 -18.83 -18.97
CA LEU A 2 38.74 -17.89 -17.95
C LEU A 2 37.70 -16.88 -18.48
N LYS A 3 37.75 -16.49 -19.77
CA LYS A 3 36.86 -15.47 -20.34
C LYS A 3 35.39 -15.88 -20.50
N LEU A 4 35.10 -17.19 -20.61
CA LEU A 4 33.71 -17.67 -20.73
C LEU A 4 32.98 -17.71 -19.39
N TYR A 5 33.67 -18.03 -18.29
CA TYR A 5 33.06 -18.07 -16.95
C TYR A 5 32.64 -16.68 -16.45
N SER A 6 33.41 -15.63 -16.75
CA SER A 6 33.03 -14.26 -16.41
C SER A 6 31.78 -13.77 -17.15
N ILE A 7 31.50 -14.29 -18.35
CA ILE A 7 30.28 -13.94 -19.12
C ILE A 7 29.04 -14.60 -18.52
N PHE A 8 29.16 -15.85 -18.05
CA PHE A 8 28.05 -16.57 -17.39
C PHE A 8 27.66 -15.97 -16.03
N ILE A 9 28.64 -15.52 -15.24
CA ILE A 9 28.38 -14.84 -13.96
C ILE A 9 27.71 -13.49 -14.23
N LEU A 10 28.13 -12.75 -15.26
CA LEU A 10 27.52 -11.47 -15.61
C LEU A 10 26.04 -11.65 -16.01
N LEU A 11 25.71 -12.67 -16.81
CA LEU A 11 24.34 -13.00 -17.24
C LEU A 11 23.40 -13.35 -16.08
N PHE A 12 23.91 -14.04 -15.04
CA PHE A 12 23.12 -14.40 -13.85
C PHE A 12 22.76 -13.19 -12.97
N ILE A 13 23.60 -12.14 -12.98
CA ILE A 13 23.37 -10.93 -12.20
C ILE A 13 22.30 -10.04 -12.89
N ILE A 14 22.24 -10.04 -14.23
CA ILE A 14 21.21 -9.26 -14.94
C ILE A 14 19.82 -9.89 -14.80
N SER A 15 19.73 -11.23 -14.76
CA SER A 15 18.44 -11.93 -14.60
C SER A 15 17.87 -11.89 -13.18
N SER A 16 18.70 -11.63 -12.16
CA SER A 16 18.27 -11.55 -10.76
C SER A 16 17.80 -10.16 -10.32
N CYS A 17 17.98 -9.13 -11.17
CA CYS A 17 17.41 -7.79 -10.99
C CYS A 17 16.12 -7.54 -11.78
N ALA A 18 15.52 -8.57 -12.38
CA ALA A 18 14.15 -8.49 -12.83
C ALA A 18 13.23 -8.60 -11.60
N SER A 19 13.09 -7.48 -10.88
CA SER A 19 11.98 -7.28 -9.96
C SER A 19 10.69 -7.70 -10.69
N ASN A 20 9.89 -8.56 -10.07
CA ASN A 20 8.54 -8.92 -10.51
C ASN A 20 7.60 -7.71 -10.39
N VAL A 21 8.00 -6.54 -10.92
CA VAL A 21 7.09 -5.44 -11.16
C VAL A 21 6.14 -5.95 -12.23
N LYS A 22 4.95 -6.37 -11.82
CA LYS A 22 3.78 -6.51 -12.70
C LYS A 22 3.80 -5.25 -13.57
N VAL A 23 4.17 -5.38 -14.86
CA VAL A 23 4.15 -4.25 -15.78
C VAL A 23 2.70 -3.84 -15.84
N SER A 24 2.35 -2.75 -15.14
CA SER A 24 0.98 -2.27 -15.10
C SER A 24 0.57 -2.02 -16.54
N ASP A 25 -0.50 -2.67 -17.00
CA ASP A 25 -1.02 -2.40 -18.32
C ASP A 25 -1.51 -0.95 -18.33
N SER A 26 -0.70 -0.04 -18.89
CA SER A 26 -0.92 1.41 -18.81
C SER A 26 -2.28 1.82 -19.37
N LYS A 27 -2.90 0.93 -20.15
CA LYS A 27 -4.28 1.02 -20.62
C LYS A 27 -5.26 1.34 -19.49
N TYR A 28 -5.17 0.66 -18.34
CA TYR A 28 -6.16 0.84 -17.27
C TYR A 28 -5.94 2.10 -16.45
N ASN A 29 -4.70 2.55 -16.30
CA ASN A 29 -4.38 3.77 -15.54
C ASN A 29 -5.17 4.98 -16.08
N ASN A 30 -5.16 5.17 -17.40
CA ASN A 30 -5.88 6.29 -18.03
C ASN A 30 -7.40 6.16 -17.89
N VAL A 31 -7.93 4.93 -17.97
CA VAL A 31 -9.37 4.67 -17.80
C VAL A 31 -9.81 4.98 -16.37
N TRP A 32 -9.06 4.48 -15.38
CA TRP A 32 -9.31 4.74 -13.97
C TRP A 32 -9.23 6.24 -13.66
N ILE A 33 -8.12 6.89 -14.01
CA ILE A 33 -7.91 8.33 -13.75
C ILE A 33 -9.03 9.16 -14.38
N LYS A 34 -9.42 8.88 -15.63
CA LYS A 34 -10.53 9.58 -16.29
C LYS A 34 -11.86 9.39 -15.54
N SER A 35 -12.05 8.23 -14.91
CA SER A 35 -13.29 7.89 -14.20
C SER A 35 -13.39 8.61 -12.85
N VAL A 36 -12.27 8.90 -12.20
CA VAL A 36 -12.24 9.48 -10.84
C VAL A 36 -11.84 10.96 -10.78
N LYS A 37 -11.05 11.47 -11.73
CA LYS A 37 -10.45 12.81 -11.65
C LYS A 37 -11.49 13.91 -11.43
N GLY A 38 -11.18 14.82 -10.51
CA GLY A 38 -12.04 15.94 -10.14
C GLY A 38 -13.22 15.57 -9.25
N LYS A 39 -13.50 14.28 -9.06
CA LYS A 39 -14.63 13.81 -8.26
C LYS A 39 -14.27 13.61 -6.80
N SER A 40 -15.29 13.65 -5.95
CA SER A 40 -15.18 13.45 -4.53
C SER A 40 -16.24 12.52 -3.97
N VAL A 41 -15.96 11.94 -2.79
CA VAL A 41 -16.91 11.13 -2.03
C VAL A 41 -16.65 11.30 -0.53
N LEU A 42 -17.72 11.34 0.26
CA LEU A 42 -17.65 11.38 1.71
C LEU A 42 -17.65 9.94 2.24
N ALA A 43 -16.56 9.52 2.88
CA ALA A 43 -16.45 8.21 3.48
C ALA A 43 -17.18 8.13 4.85
N PRO A 44 -17.57 6.93 5.31
CA PRO A 44 -18.25 6.72 6.60
C PRO A 44 -17.49 7.26 7.81
N ASN A 45 -16.16 7.38 7.70
CA ASN A 45 -15.29 7.93 8.75
C ASN A 45 -15.28 9.48 8.79
N GLY A 46 -16.11 10.15 7.99
CA GLY A 46 -16.25 11.61 7.95
C GLY A 46 -15.22 12.32 7.05
N TYR A 47 -14.34 11.57 6.38
CA TYR A 47 -13.36 12.15 5.47
C TYR A 47 -13.96 12.37 4.07
N LEU A 48 -13.76 13.55 3.52
CA LEU A 48 -14.03 13.85 2.12
C LEU A 48 -12.79 13.49 1.30
N TYR A 49 -12.89 12.47 0.46
CA TYR A 49 -11.87 12.06 -0.50
C TYR A 49 -12.10 12.78 -1.82
N THR A 50 -11.09 13.46 -2.35
CA THR A 50 -11.13 14.19 -3.63
C THR A 50 -9.99 13.71 -4.53
N PHE A 51 -10.33 13.15 -5.69
CA PHE A 51 -9.37 12.67 -6.67
C PHE A 51 -8.85 13.82 -7.53
N LYS A 52 -7.53 13.90 -7.66
CA LYS A 52 -6.81 14.92 -8.43
C LYS A 52 -6.65 14.48 -9.89
N GLU A 53 -6.26 15.41 -10.76
CA GLU A 53 -6.09 15.15 -12.20
C GLU A 53 -5.09 14.03 -12.51
N ASN A 54 -4.09 13.81 -11.66
CA ASN A 54 -3.09 12.75 -11.83
C ASN A 54 -3.51 11.41 -11.19
N GLY A 55 -4.75 11.29 -10.72
CA GLY A 55 -5.25 10.09 -10.07
C GLY A 55 -5.05 10.04 -8.55
N ASN A 56 -4.11 10.81 -7.98
CA ASN A 56 -3.91 10.86 -6.52
C ASN A 56 -5.20 11.28 -5.81
N VAL A 57 -5.35 10.89 -4.55
CA VAL A 57 -6.53 11.23 -3.75
C VAL A 57 -6.12 12.04 -2.52
N GLU A 58 -6.76 13.18 -2.31
CA GLU A 58 -6.60 14.01 -1.10
C GLU A 58 -7.80 13.78 -0.19
N TYR A 59 -7.58 13.52 1.10
CA TYR A 59 -8.67 13.39 2.06
C TYR A 59 -8.61 14.48 3.13
N LYS A 60 -9.78 15.05 3.42
CA LYS A 60 -9.98 16.16 4.34
C LYS A 60 -11.03 15.81 5.38
N ILE A 61 -10.88 16.38 6.57
CA ILE A 61 -11.93 16.40 7.59
C ILE A 61 -12.11 17.85 8.03
N ASN A 62 -13.35 18.33 8.07
CA ASN A 62 -13.68 19.73 8.38
C ASN A 62 -12.88 20.75 7.54
N GLY A 63 -12.69 20.46 6.24
CA GLY A 63 -11.95 21.31 5.31
C GLY A 63 -10.41 21.26 5.42
N ILE A 64 -9.87 20.62 6.46
CA ILE A 64 -8.42 20.51 6.69
C ILE A 64 -7.88 19.25 6.04
N LYS A 65 -6.82 19.40 5.24
CA LYS A 65 -6.09 18.28 4.64
C LYS A 65 -5.46 17.41 5.72
N ARG A 66 -5.76 16.11 5.68
CA ARG A 66 -5.19 15.12 6.59
C ARG A 66 -4.14 14.23 5.93
N GLY A 67 -4.22 14.07 4.62
CA GLY A 67 -3.13 13.48 3.87
C GLY A 67 -3.46 13.27 2.39
N THR A 68 -2.72 12.36 1.77
CA THR A 68 -2.80 12.10 0.33
C THR A 68 -2.45 10.65 0.05
N GLY A 69 -3.36 9.93 -0.61
CA GLY A 69 -3.09 8.66 -1.24
C GLY A 69 -2.44 8.90 -2.62
N ILE A 70 -1.30 8.28 -2.85
CA ILE A 70 -0.56 8.35 -4.11
C ILE A 70 -1.00 7.20 -4.99
N PHE A 71 -1.47 7.51 -6.20
CA PHE A 71 -1.86 6.52 -7.19
C PHE A 71 -0.65 5.72 -7.66
N LEU A 72 -0.77 4.39 -7.63
CA LEU A 72 0.27 3.48 -8.14
C LEU A 72 -0.07 3.03 -9.56
N TYR A 73 -1.13 2.24 -9.68
CA TYR A 73 -1.63 1.74 -10.95
C TYR A 73 -3.07 1.23 -10.81
N ALA A 74 -3.72 1.05 -11.94
CA ALA A 74 -5.02 0.41 -12.05
C ALA A 74 -4.86 -1.02 -12.57
N GLU A 75 -5.36 -2.00 -11.83
CA GLU A 75 -5.36 -3.40 -12.25
C GLU A 75 -6.47 -3.67 -13.27
N SER A 76 -7.55 -2.89 -13.21
CA SER A 76 -8.66 -2.94 -14.16
C SER A 76 -9.24 -1.53 -14.35
N SER A 77 -10.27 -1.38 -15.19
CA SER A 77 -11.00 -0.12 -15.32
C SER A 77 -11.73 0.31 -14.05
N THR A 78 -11.92 -0.61 -13.10
CA THR A 78 -12.70 -0.42 -11.87
C THR A 78 -11.89 -0.64 -10.60
N ASN A 79 -10.62 -1.03 -10.68
CA ASN A 79 -9.81 -1.36 -9.52
C ASN A 79 -8.44 -0.69 -9.64
N ALA A 80 -8.03 0.04 -8.60
CA ALA A 80 -6.74 0.68 -8.55
C ALA A 80 -6.11 0.65 -7.17
N TYR A 81 -4.79 0.62 -7.14
CA TYR A 81 -4.00 0.61 -5.92
C TYR A 81 -3.34 1.96 -5.67
N TYR A 82 -3.30 2.29 -4.40
CA TYR A 82 -2.72 3.51 -3.88
C TYR A 82 -1.83 3.17 -2.70
N TYR A 83 -0.86 4.04 -2.40
CA TYR A 83 -0.22 4.03 -1.10
C TYR A 83 -0.39 5.34 -0.36
N GLU A 84 -0.42 5.27 0.96
CA GLU A 84 -0.33 6.39 1.86
C GLU A 84 1.01 6.34 2.60
N LYS A 85 1.70 7.50 2.68
CA LYS A 85 2.86 7.63 3.56
C LYS A 85 2.39 7.86 4.98
N MET A 86 2.55 6.86 5.83
CA MET A 86 2.16 6.91 7.23
C MET A 86 3.40 6.83 8.14
N PRO A 87 3.42 7.54 9.28
CA PRO A 87 4.43 7.32 10.31
C PRO A 87 4.45 5.86 10.77
N LEU A 88 5.64 5.27 10.92
CA LEU A 88 5.77 3.87 11.32
C LEU A 88 5.15 3.63 12.70
N ASN A 89 5.22 4.59 13.62
CA ASN A 89 4.60 4.48 14.94
C ASN A 89 3.06 4.47 14.89
N TYR A 90 2.45 4.99 13.83
CA TYR A 90 1.01 4.89 13.60
C TYR A 90 0.62 3.48 13.14
N VAL A 91 1.46 2.87 12.31
CA VAL A 91 1.23 1.52 11.74
C VAL A 91 1.57 0.42 12.75
N ALA A 92 2.70 0.56 13.44
CA ALA A 92 3.22 -0.36 14.45
C ALA A 92 2.80 0.08 15.87
N TYR A 93 1.56 0.57 16.02
CA TYR A 93 1.05 1.18 17.25
C TYR A 93 1.10 0.26 18.48
N ASP A 94 1.20 -1.05 18.28
CA ASP A 94 1.23 -2.04 19.33
C ASP A 94 2.66 -2.37 19.82
N VAL A 95 3.69 -1.90 19.11
CA VAL A 95 5.09 -1.98 19.55
C VAL A 95 5.35 -0.85 20.54
N ARG A 96 6.01 -1.17 21.67
CA ARG A 96 6.36 -0.20 22.71
C ARG A 96 7.82 0.20 22.59
N ASP A 97 8.05 1.51 22.65
CA ASP A 97 9.34 2.17 22.63
C ASP A 97 10.17 1.86 21.37
N SER A 98 11.25 2.63 21.16
CA SER A 98 12.26 2.36 20.12
C SER A 98 11.74 2.26 18.67
N ILE A 99 10.57 2.82 18.36
CA ILE A 99 10.08 2.94 16.99
C ILE A 99 10.78 4.14 16.33
N PRO A 100 11.50 3.96 15.21
CA PRO A 100 12.16 5.06 14.53
C PRO A 100 11.13 6.05 13.97
N ASN A 101 11.50 7.32 13.95
CA ASN A 101 10.71 8.37 13.32
C ASN A 101 10.89 8.31 11.79
N SER A 102 10.28 7.30 11.17
CA SER A 102 10.31 7.04 9.74
C SER A 102 8.90 6.87 9.20
N ASN A 103 8.71 7.19 7.92
CA ASN A 103 7.45 6.92 7.22
C ASN A 103 7.54 5.63 6.40
N VAL A 104 6.43 4.92 6.32
CA VAL A 104 6.25 3.71 5.51
C VAL A 104 5.08 3.87 4.55
N ASN A 105 5.09 3.12 3.45
CA ASN A 105 4.03 3.15 2.45
C ASN A 105 3.01 2.06 2.77
N MET A 106 1.81 2.45 3.20
CA MET A 106 0.69 1.54 3.45
C MET A 106 -0.22 1.49 2.24
N LEU A 107 -0.64 0.29 1.84
CA LEU A 107 -1.35 0.07 0.57
C LEU A 107 -2.86 -0.05 0.79
N VAL A 108 -3.63 0.53 -0.13
CA VAL A 108 -5.08 0.36 -0.21
C VAL A 108 -5.50 0.18 -1.67
N GLY A 109 -6.56 -0.58 -1.88
CA GLY A 109 -7.28 -0.66 -3.14
C GLY A 109 -8.52 0.24 -3.10
N PHE A 110 -8.80 0.90 -4.21
CA PHE A 110 -10.10 1.50 -4.49
C PHE A 110 -10.80 0.71 -5.58
N ILE A 111 -12.10 0.49 -5.40
CA ILE A 111 -12.96 -0.23 -6.32
C ILE A 111 -14.13 0.68 -6.70
N LEU A 112 -14.41 0.81 -8.00
CA LEU A 112 -15.50 1.63 -8.52
C LEU A 112 -16.57 0.74 -9.15
N ASN A 113 -17.65 0.52 -8.42
CA ASN A 113 -18.77 -0.32 -8.82
C ASN A 113 -19.98 0.55 -9.15
N ASN A 114 -20.32 0.68 -10.43
CA ASN A 114 -21.46 1.49 -10.89
C ASN A 114 -21.50 2.92 -10.32
N GLY A 115 -20.33 3.55 -10.18
CA GLY A 115 -20.18 4.90 -9.63
C GLY A 115 -20.12 4.96 -8.10
N ILE A 116 -20.31 3.85 -7.39
CA ILE A 116 -20.06 3.71 -5.96
C ILE A 116 -18.58 3.40 -5.75
N LEU A 117 -17.91 4.22 -4.95
CA LEU A 117 -16.53 3.99 -4.58
C LEU A 117 -16.48 3.17 -3.29
N GLU A 118 -15.64 2.14 -3.31
CA GLU A 118 -15.29 1.32 -2.17
C GLU A 118 -13.77 1.40 -1.95
N MET A 119 -13.33 1.21 -0.70
CA MET A 119 -11.92 1.09 -0.34
C MET A 119 -11.69 -0.22 0.39
N THR A 120 -10.61 -0.93 0.08
CA THR A 120 -10.21 -2.14 0.81
C THR A 120 -9.91 -1.82 2.26
N SER A 121 -10.31 -2.71 3.16
CA SER A 121 -10.12 -2.59 4.60
C SER A 121 -9.20 -3.71 5.09
N GLY A 122 -7.92 -3.39 5.19
CA GLY A 122 -6.91 -4.31 5.69
C GLY A 122 -6.34 -5.26 4.64
N TYR A 123 -5.78 -6.36 5.13
CA TYR A 123 -4.84 -7.20 4.39
C TYR A 123 -5.16 -8.69 4.52
N THR A 124 -4.61 -9.46 3.59
CA THR A 124 -4.77 -10.90 3.46
C THR A 124 -4.28 -11.69 4.68
N LYS A 125 -4.60 -12.98 4.72
CA LYS A 125 -4.16 -13.88 5.80
C LYS A 125 -2.64 -14.05 5.79
N GLU A 126 -2.03 -14.02 4.62
CA GLU A 126 -0.61 -14.13 4.37
C GLU A 126 0.17 -13.00 5.06
N TYR A 127 -0.26 -11.75 4.86
CA TYR A 127 0.34 -10.61 5.56
C TYR A 127 0.14 -10.70 7.07
N LYS A 128 -1.08 -11.02 7.51
CA LYS A 128 -1.39 -11.17 8.95
C LYS A 128 -0.49 -12.22 9.60
N LYS A 129 -0.21 -13.33 8.91
CA LYS A 129 0.75 -14.36 9.37
C LYS A 129 2.17 -13.81 9.44
N ARG A 130 2.65 -13.12 8.41
CA ARG A 130 3.99 -12.54 8.34
C ARG A 130 4.24 -11.51 9.45
N LEU A 131 3.24 -10.66 9.71
CA LEU A 131 3.25 -9.72 10.83
C LEU A 131 3.25 -10.44 12.19
N SER A 132 2.43 -11.47 12.36
CA SER A 132 2.39 -12.27 13.59
C SER A 132 3.71 -12.97 13.87
N ASP A 133 4.31 -13.60 12.85
CA ASP A 133 5.60 -14.27 12.96
C ASP A 133 6.71 -13.27 13.31
N TRP A 134 6.71 -12.08 12.70
CA TRP A 134 7.64 -11.01 13.06
C TRP A 134 7.46 -10.59 14.52
N LYS A 135 6.23 -10.37 15.00
CA LYS A 135 5.96 -10.02 16.40
C LYS A 135 6.46 -11.10 17.36
N LYS A 136 6.19 -12.38 17.06
CA LYS A 136 6.64 -13.53 17.86
C LYS A 136 8.17 -13.63 17.94
N ASN A 137 8.87 -13.26 16.87
CA ASN A 137 10.33 -13.38 16.79
C ASN A 137 11.07 -12.16 17.34
N ASN A 138 10.47 -10.97 17.30
CA ASN A 138 11.14 -9.71 17.61
C ASN A 138 10.67 -9.04 18.90
N LEU A 139 9.47 -9.35 19.39
CA LEU A 139 8.90 -8.69 20.57
C LEU A 139 8.95 -9.56 21.84
N THR A 140 9.09 -8.90 22.98
CA THR A 140 8.85 -9.50 24.30
C THR A 140 7.35 -9.66 24.55
N ILE A 141 6.99 -10.31 25.65
CA ILE A 141 5.58 -10.40 26.11
C ILE A 141 4.96 -9.03 26.45
N TYR A 142 5.78 -7.99 26.58
CA TYR A 142 5.35 -6.62 26.85
C TYR A 142 5.35 -5.74 25.59
N ASN A 143 5.47 -6.34 24.40
CA ASN A 143 5.54 -5.68 23.10
C ASN A 143 6.73 -4.72 22.91
N THR A 144 7.77 -4.83 23.73
CA THR A 144 9.05 -4.14 23.48
C THR A 144 9.95 -5.00 22.58
N LEU A 145 10.87 -4.39 21.85
CA LEU A 145 11.87 -5.12 21.06
C LEU A 145 12.78 -5.96 21.97
N ARG A 146 13.10 -7.18 21.52
CA ARG A 146 14.13 -8.04 22.13
C ARG A 146 15.52 -7.48 21.87
N GLU A 147 16.48 -7.90 22.70
CA GLU A 147 17.88 -7.53 22.51
C GLU A 147 18.39 -7.92 21.12
N GLY A 148 19.08 -6.98 20.46
CA GLY A 148 19.59 -7.15 19.10
C GLY A 148 18.53 -7.11 17.98
N LYS A 149 17.27 -6.81 18.29
CA LYS A 149 16.19 -6.62 17.31
C LYS A 149 15.85 -5.16 17.11
N ASP A 150 15.42 -4.83 15.90
CA ASP A 150 14.98 -3.50 15.51
C ASP A 150 13.75 -3.55 14.59
N MET A 151 13.34 -2.38 14.10
CA MET A 151 12.16 -2.21 13.24
C MET A 151 12.46 -2.32 11.73
N SER A 152 13.72 -2.58 11.33
CA SER A 152 14.12 -2.59 9.91
C SER A 152 13.41 -3.68 9.10
N GLU A 153 13.09 -4.80 9.75
CA GLU A 153 12.37 -5.93 9.15
C GLU A 153 10.85 -5.88 9.43
N TYR A 154 10.32 -4.78 9.97
CA TYR A 154 8.89 -4.67 10.25
C TYR A 154 8.07 -4.92 8.97
N PRO A 155 7.13 -5.89 8.95
CA PRO A 155 6.43 -6.24 7.73
C PRO A 155 5.54 -5.10 7.23
N ILE A 156 5.86 -4.60 6.03
CA ILE A 156 5.00 -3.72 5.25
C ILE A 156 4.25 -4.58 4.23
N PRO A 157 2.93 -4.36 4.05
CA PRO A 157 2.12 -5.14 3.14
C PRO A 157 2.61 -4.97 1.70
N LEU A 158 2.51 -6.05 0.94
CA LEU A 158 2.69 -6.06 -0.51
C LEU A 158 1.35 -5.78 -1.21
N ILE A 159 1.37 -5.46 -2.50
CA ILE A 159 0.14 -5.11 -3.24
C ILE A 159 -0.79 -6.32 -3.32
N GLU A 160 -0.24 -7.50 -3.56
CA GLU A 160 -0.95 -8.79 -3.53
C GLU A 160 -1.52 -9.16 -2.16
N GLU A 161 -1.09 -8.47 -1.10
CA GLU A 161 -1.57 -8.67 0.26
C GLU A 161 -2.70 -7.70 0.64
N VAL A 162 -3.14 -6.82 -0.27
CA VAL A 162 -4.36 -6.02 -0.09
C VAL A 162 -5.59 -6.94 -0.21
N ASP A 163 -6.50 -6.88 0.78
CA ASP A 163 -7.69 -7.72 0.78
C ASP A 163 -8.82 -7.08 -0.06
N ASN A 164 -8.90 -7.49 -1.32
CA ASN A 164 -9.90 -7.00 -2.26
C ASN A 164 -11.33 -7.49 -1.98
N PHE A 165 -11.52 -8.43 -1.04
CA PHE A 165 -12.84 -8.96 -0.68
C PHE A 165 -13.40 -8.30 0.58
N ASN A 166 -12.56 -7.64 1.36
CA ASN A 166 -12.98 -6.89 2.54
C ASN A 166 -12.98 -5.40 2.22
N THR A 167 -14.14 -4.84 1.87
CA THR A 167 -14.26 -3.44 1.45
C THR A 167 -15.14 -2.63 2.38
N ILE A 168 -14.91 -1.32 2.40
CA ILE A 168 -15.77 -0.31 3.01
C ILE A 168 -16.34 0.54 1.88
N GLU A 169 -17.66 0.56 1.76
CA GLU A 169 -18.35 1.45 0.84
C GLU A 169 -18.24 2.90 1.31
N PHE A 170 -17.81 3.80 0.41
CA PHE A 170 -17.79 5.23 0.67
C PHE A 170 -19.09 5.89 0.21
N GLY A 171 -19.56 5.51 -0.98
CA GLY A 171 -20.78 6.03 -1.60
C GLY A 171 -20.54 6.49 -3.03
N THR A 172 -21.50 7.22 -3.60
CA THR A 172 -21.41 7.66 -5.00
C THR A 172 -20.34 8.72 -5.19
N LEU A 173 -19.43 8.46 -6.14
CA LEU A 173 -18.40 9.38 -6.56
C LEU A 173 -19.00 10.49 -7.46
N ARG A 174 -18.86 11.75 -7.05
CA ARG A 174 -19.49 12.91 -7.73
C ARG A 174 -18.47 13.96 -8.13
#